data_AF-A0A1Z5L3F8-F1
#
_entry.id   AF-A0A1Z5L3F8-F1
#
_cell.length_a   1.000
_cell.length_b   1.000
_cell.length_c   1.000
_cell.angle_alpha   90.00
_cell.angle_beta   90.00
_cell.angle_gamma   90.00
#
_symmetry.space_group_name_H-M   'P 1'
#
loop_
_entity.id
_entity.type
_entity.pdbx_description
1 polymer ?
#
loop_
_entity_poly.entity_id
_entity_poly.type
_entity_poly.pdbx_seq_one_letter_code
_entity_poly.pdbx_strand_id
1 'polypeptide(L)'
;MVRPNLEGCTYINGSPQNTFVPGVLALAERKKVFVGGDDFKSGQTKFKSVVVDFLVSAGIKPVSIVSYNHLGNNDGKNLSSPLQFRSKEISKSNVVDDMVDSNRVLYSP
;
A
#
# COMPACT_ATOMS: atom_id res chain seq x y z
N MET A 1 -5.55 15.90 8.17
CA MET A 1 -5.58 14.84 9.21
C MET A 1 -5.77 15.39 10.63
N VAL A 2 -4.96 16.34 11.14
CA VAL A 2 -5.10 16.84 12.52
C VAL A 2 -6.48 17.46 12.81
N ARG A 3 -7.04 18.25 11.89
CA ARG A 3 -8.39 18.84 12.04
C ARG A 3 -9.51 17.80 12.18
N PRO A 4 -9.66 16.81 11.26
CA PRO A 4 -10.64 15.74 11.42
C PRO A 4 -10.63 15.06 12.79
N ASN A 5 -9.43 14.74 13.31
CA ASN A 5 -9.31 14.09 14.61
C ASN A 5 -9.74 14.99 15.78
N LEU A 6 -9.51 16.31 15.66
CA LEU A 6 -9.95 17.28 16.66
C LEU A 6 -11.47 17.50 16.62
N GLU A 7 -12.07 17.35 15.45
CA GLU A 7 -13.51 17.47 15.20
C GLU A 7 -14.30 16.19 15.51
N GLY A 8 -13.62 15.11 15.94
CA GLY A 8 -14.27 13.83 16.23
C GLY A 8 -14.60 12.99 14.99
N CYS A 9 -14.06 13.36 13.83
CA CYS A 9 -14.35 12.72 12.54
C CYS A 9 -13.33 11.63 12.20
N THR A 10 -13.83 10.53 11.63
CA THR A 10 -12.99 9.48 11.03
C THR A 10 -12.23 10.03 9.82
N TYR A 11 -10.94 9.69 9.70
CA TYR A 11 -10.11 10.11 8.56
C TYR A 11 -9.56 8.91 7.79
N ILE A 12 -9.77 8.89 6.46
CA ILE A 12 -9.27 7.83 5.57
C ILE A 12 -8.24 8.42 4.61
N ASN A 13 -7.03 7.85 4.58
CA ASN A 13 -5.99 8.22 3.62
C ASN A 13 -6.00 7.27 2.41
N GLY A 14 -6.53 7.76 1.29
CA GLY A 14 -6.56 7.02 0.02
C GLY A 14 -5.29 7.14 -0.84
N SER A 15 -4.28 7.86 -0.37
CA SER A 15 -3.06 8.19 -1.12
C SER A 15 -1.81 7.65 -0.39
N PRO A 16 -0.67 7.47 -1.09
CA PRO A 16 0.47 6.70 -0.55
C PRO A 16 1.40 7.48 0.40
N GLN A 17 1.15 8.76 0.66
CA GLN A 17 1.97 9.51 1.60
C GLN A 17 1.75 9.02 3.04
N ASN A 18 2.82 9.08 3.84
CA ASN A 18 2.89 8.62 5.23
C ASN A 18 2.12 9.54 6.20
N THR A 19 0.83 9.70 5.98
CA THR A 19 -0.01 10.61 6.75
C THR A 19 -0.01 10.21 8.23
N PHE A 20 -0.07 8.91 8.55
CA PHE A 20 -0.20 8.40 9.92
C PHE A 20 1.11 8.32 10.72
N VAL A 21 1.76 9.47 10.92
CA VAL A 21 2.90 9.58 11.84
C VAL A 21 2.50 9.29 13.30
N PRO A 22 3.44 8.84 14.17
CA PRO A 22 3.12 8.40 15.54
C PRO A 22 2.32 9.43 16.37
N GLY A 23 2.65 10.72 16.22
CA GLY A 23 1.94 11.78 16.94
C GLY A 23 0.46 11.89 16.58
N VAL A 24 0.08 11.49 15.37
CA VAL A 24 -1.31 11.58 14.92
C VAL A 24 -2.09 10.32 15.28
N LEU A 25 -1.45 9.15 15.25
CA LEU A 25 -2.02 7.93 15.83
C LEU A 25 -2.36 8.16 17.31
N ALA A 26 -1.43 8.71 18.09
CA ALA A 26 -1.66 9.06 19.49
C ALA A 26 -2.77 10.12 19.68
N LEU A 27 -2.95 11.03 18.72
CA LEU A 27 -4.06 11.98 18.76
C LEU A 27 -5.40 11.29 18.48
N ALA A 28 -5.45 10.39 17.50
CA ALA A 28 -6.65 9.64 17.14
C ALA A 28 -7.12 8.75 18.30
N GLU A 29 -6.20 8.05 18.96
CA GLU A 29 -6.48 7.22 20.15
C GLU A 29 -7.06 8.06 21.29
N ARG A 30 -6.41 9.19 21.63
CA ARG A 30 -6.90 10.10 22.68
C ARG A 30 -8.28 10.66 22.38
N LYS A 31 -8.60 10.88 21.10
CA LYS A 31 -9.89 11.40 20.64
C LYS A 31 -10.93 10.31 20.37
N LYS A 32 -10.55 9.03 20.47
CA LYS A 32 -11.41 7.86 20.17
C LYS A 32 -12.03 7.93 18.77
N VAL A 33 -11.26 8.36 17.79
CA VAL A 33 -11.67 8.46 16.38
C VAL A 33 -10.91 7.44 15.52
N PHE A 34 -11.54 6.96 14.46
CA PHE A 34 -10.92 6.01 13.55
C PHE A 34 -10.03 6.70 12.52
N VAL A 35 -8.92 6.05 12.19
CA VAL A 35 -8.06 6.40 11.05
C VAL A 35 -7.77 5.14 10.22
N GLY A 36 -7.67 5.26 8.89
CA GLY A 36 -7.42 4.11 8.02
C GLY A 36 -6.81 4.47 6.66
N GLY A 37 -6.06 3.56 6.04
CA GLY A 37 -5.22 3.79 4.86
C GLY A 37 -4.00 2.86 4.94
N ASP A 38 -2.86 3.10 4.27
CA ASP A 38 -2.49 4.15 3.29
C ASP A 38 -2.59 3.60 1.86
N ASP A 39 -2.96 4.46 0.89
CA ASP A 39 -3.14 4.13 -0.54
C ASP A 39 -4.32 3.18 -0.84
N PHE A 40 -5.20 3.57 -1.76
CA PHE A 40 -6.27 2.68 -2.19
C PHE A 40 -5.73 1.52 -3.05
N LYS A 41 -5.98 0.29 -2.60
CA LYS A 41 -5.64 -0.93 -3.37
C LYS A 41 -6.54 -1.08 -4.59
N SER A 42 -6.12 -0.48 -5.70
CA SER A 42 -6.85 -0.47 -6.98
C SER A 42 -6.31 -1.49 -7.98
N GLY A 43 -7.16 -1.88 -8.95
CA GLY A 43 -6.89 -2.66 -10.16
C GLY A 43 -5.70 -3.63 -10.09
N GLN A 44 -4.52 -3.14 -10.52
CA GLN A 44 -3.31 -3.94 -10.65
C GLN A 44 -2.81 -4.49 -9.31
N THR A 45 -2.76 -3.69 -8.24
CA THR A 45 -2.25 -4.14 -6.94
C THR A 45 -3.16 -5.20 -6.32
N LYS A 46 -4.48 -5.08 -6.56
CA LYS A 46 -5.47 -6.10 -6.15
C LYS A 46 -5.26 -7.41 -6.91
N PHE A 47 -5.08 -7.34 -8.22
CA PHE A 47 -4.80 -8.51 -9.06
C PHE A 47 -3.48 -9.18 -8.68
N LYS A 48 -2.40 -8.40 -8.51
CA LYS A 48 -1.08 -8.89 -8.14
C LYS A 48 -1.13 -9.72 -6.84
N SER A 49 -1.80 -9.22 -5.80
CA SER A 49 -1.87 -9.96 -4.54
C SER A 49 -2.61 -11.30 -4.68
N VAL A 50 -3.71 -11.34 -5.45
CA VAL A 50 -4.48 -12.59 -5.64
C VAL A 50 -3.68 -13.61 -6.44
N VAL A 51 -3.00 -13.19 -7.50
CA VAL A 51 -2.21 -14.10 -8.34
C VAL A 51 -1.01 -14.65 -7.59
N VAL A 52 -0.29 -13.82 -6.84
CA VAL A 52 0.90 -14.28 -6.11
C VAL A 52 0.51 -15.25 -4.99
N ASP A 53 -0.54 -14.92 -4.23
CA ASP A 53 -1.10 -15.80 -3.20
C ASP A 53 -1.49 -17.17 -3.78
N PHE A 54 -2.18 -17.17 -4.92
CA PHE A 54 -2.55 -18.41 -5.63
C PHE A 54 -1.31 -19.23 -6.05
N LEU A 55 -0.31 -18.59 -6.67
CA LEU A 55 0.89 -19.29 -7.15
C LEU A 55 1.68 -19.91 -6.00
N VAL A 56 1.91 -19.15 -4.92
CA VAL A 56 2.63 -19.64 -3.73
C VAL A 56 1.86 -20.77 -3.05
N SER A 57 0.53 -20.63 -2.93
CA SER A 57 -0.34 -21.68 -2.37
C SER A 57 -0.36 -22.95 -3.22
N ALA A 58 -0.19 -22.83 -4.54
CA ALA A 58 -0.08 -23.95 -5.46
C ALA A 58 1.33 -24.59 -5.47
N GLY A 59 2.28 -24.10 -4.65
CA GLY A 59 3.65 -24.61 -4.63
C GLY A 59 4.52 -24.10 -5.79
N ILE A 60 4.06 -23.08 -6.53
CA ILE A 60 4.81 -22.45 -7.60
C ILE A 60 5.60 -21.29 -7.00
N LYS A 61 6.89 -21.17 -7.34
CA LYS A 61 7.78 -20.09 -6.86
C LYS A 61 7.87 -18.96 -7.89
N PRO A 62 7.12 -17.85 -7.75
CA PRO A 62 7.40 -16.62 -8.48
C PRO A 62 8.83 -16.14 -8.18
N VAL A 63 9.66 -16.02 -9.22
CA VAL A 63 11.05 -15.52 -9.14
C VAL A 63 11.21 -14.10 -9.71
N SER A 64 10.24 -13.63 -10.49
CA SER A 64 10.25 -12.28 -11.07
C SER A 64 8.83 -11.77 -11.29
N ILE A 65 8.57 -10.52 -10.90
CA ILE A 65 7.28 -9.83 -11.10
C ILE A 65 7.60 -8.43 -11.63
N VAL A 66 7.28 -8.19 -12.90
CA VAL A 66 7.48 -6.88 -13.55
C VAL A 66 6.12 -6.25 -13.81
N SER A 67 5.93 -4.99 -13.39
CA SER A 67 4.63 -4.31 -13.45
C SER A 67 4.78 -2.89 -14.00
N TYR A 68 4.40 -2.70 -15.27
CA TYR A 68 4.37 -1.39 -15.91
C TYR A 68 2.97 -0.77 -15.80
N ASN A 69 2.89 0.56 -15.64
CA ASN A 69 1.65 1.33 -15.70
C ASN A 69 1.88 2.60 -16.50
N HIS A 70 0.95 2.91 -17.42
CA HIS A 70 0.90 4.19 -18.12
C HIS A 70 -0.46 4.83 -17.84
N LEU A 71 -0.47 6.05 -17.31
CA LEU A 71 -1.68 6.79 -16.96
C LEU A 71 -1.65 8.17 -17.63
N GLY A 72 -2.71 8.51 -18.36
CA GLY A 72 -2.87 9.81 -19.06
C GLY A 72 -3.69 10.85 -18.28
N ASN A 73 -4.09 10.55 -17.05
CA ASN A 73 -4.88 11.43 -16.20
C ASN A 73 -3.99 12.28 -15.28
N ASN A 74 -4.60 13.18 -14.49
CA ASN A 74 -3.86 14.11 -13.62
C ASN A 74 -3.08 13.40 -12.50
N ASP A 75 -3.48 12.17 -12.11
CA ASP A 75 -2.69 11.31 -11.22
C ASP A 75 -1.37 10.91 -11.91
N GLY A 76 -1.43 10.45 -13.16
CA GLY A 76 -0.23 10.19 -13.98
C GLY A 76 0.67 11.41 -14.13
N LYS A 77 0.09 12.61 -14.31
CA LYS A 77 0.85 13.87 -14.37
C LYS A 77 1.56 14.17 -13.04
N ASN A 78 0.91 13.99 -11.89
CA ASN A 78 1.53 14.23 -10.58
C ASN A 78 2.64 13.21 -10.28
N LEU A 79 2.47 11.97 -10.75
CA LEU A 79 3.44 10.89 -10.62
C LEU A 79 4.63 10.99 -11.59
N SER A 80 4.63 11.94 -12.53
CA SER A 80 5.80 12.22 -13.36
C SER A 80 6.97 12.81 -12.57
N SER A 81 6.69 13.34 -11.36
CA SER A 81 7.72 13.83 -10.45
C SER A 81 8.33 12.68 -9.63
N PRO A 82 9.67 12.57 -9.52
CA PRO A 82 10.35 11.47 -8.85
C PRO A 82 9.95 11.26 -7.39
N LEU A 83 9.72 12.35 -6.64
CA LEU A 83 9.36 12.26 -5.21
C LEU A 83 7.99 11.65 -5.00
N GLN A 84 7.01 12.01 -5.83
CA GLN A 84 5.64 11.48 -5.80
C GLN A 84 5.62 10.02 -6.29
N PHE A 85 6.47 9.68 -7.26
CA PHE A 85 6.63 8.31 -7.74
C PHE A 85 7.13 7.37 -6.64
N ARG A 86 8.14 7.79 -5.84
CA ARG A 86 8.72 6.98 -4.77
C ARG A 86 7.70 6.47 -3.76
N SER A 87 6.78 7.33 -3.30
CA SER A 87 5.76 6.91 -2.32
C SER A 87 4.84 5.82 -2.88
N LYS A 88 4.47 5.90 -4.16
CA LYS A 88 3.61 4.91 -4.83
C LYS A 88 4.35 3.64 -5.24
N GLU A 89 5.66 3.73 -5.45
CA GLU A 89 6.52 2.57 -5.70
C GLU A 89 6.64 1.69 -4.45
N ILE A 90 6.82 2.30 -3.27
CA ILE A 90 6.91 1.59 -1.99
C ILE A 90 5.60 0.87 -1.69
N SER A 91 4.45 1.55 -1.76
CA SER A 91 3.14 0.92 -1.47
C SER A 91 2.77 -0.24 -2.42
N LYS A 92 3.25 -0.21 -3.67
CA LYS A 92 2.97 -1.25 -4.69
C LYS A 92 3.93 -2.44 -4.66
N SER A 93 5.10 -2.29 -4.06
CA SER A 93 6.14 -3.33 -4.00
C SER A 93 5.93 -4.25 -2.79
N ASN A 94 5.59 -3.68 -1.64
CA ASN A 94 5.45 -4.43 -0.38
C ASN A 94 4.27 -5.42 -0.35
N VAL A 95 3.41 -5.43 -1.38
CA VAL A 95 2.18 -6.24 -1.38
C VAL A 95 2.43 -7.76 -1.51
N VAL A 96 3.66 -8.17 -1.83
CA VAL A 96 4.03 -9.59 -2.02
C VAL A 96 4.94 -10.12 -0.93
N ASP A 97 5.44 -9.26 -0.04
CA ASP A 97 6.44 -9.62 0.98
C ASP A 97 5.87 -10.68 1.94
N ASP A 98 4.65 -10.47 2.44
CA ASP A 98 3.96 -11.42 3.32
C ASP A 98 3.80 -12.81 2.66
N MET A 99 3.57 -12.86 1.35
CA MET A 99 3.38 -14.12 0.62
C MET A 99 4.69 -14.88 0.46
N VAL A 100 5.80 -14.17 0.22
CA VAL A 100 7.14 -14.76 0.16
C VAL A 100 7.53 -15.34 1.53
N ASP A 101 7.28 -14.59 2.60
CA ASP A 101 7.60 -14.99 3.96
C ASP A 101 6.75 -16.19 4.45
N SER A 102 5.55 -16.36 3.90
CA SER A 102 4.63 -17.44 4.27
C SER A 102 5.12 -18.84 3.87
N ASN A 103 5.98 -18.96 2.84
CA ASN A 103 6.40 -20.25 2.29
C ASN A 103 7.93 -20.41 2.25
N ARG A 104 8.49 -20.71 3.42
CA ARG A 104 9.94 -20.95 3.60
C ARG A 104 10.48 -22.16 2.83
N VAL A 105 9.62 -23.08 2.38
CA VAL A 105 10.06 -24.22 1.54
C VAL A 105 10.40 -23.75 0.14
N LEU A 106 9.59 -22.85 -0.43
CA LEU A 106 9.87 -22.27 -1.74
C LEU A 106 10.98 -21.22 -1.66
N TYR A 107 11.04 -20.44 -0.58
CA TYR A 107 11.94 -19.29 -0.44
C TYR A 107 13.10 -19.51 0.53
N SER A 108 13.45 -20.75 0.85
CA SER A 108 14.67 -21.05 1.61
C SER A 108 15.92 -20.54 0.87
N PRO A 109 16.98 -20.12 1.61
CA PRO A 109 18.24 -19.65 1.03
C PRO A 109 18.90 -20.64 0.06
#